data_AF-A0A7S3P928-F1
#
_entry.id   AF-A0A7S3P928-F1
#
_cell.length_a   1.000
_cell.length_b   1.000
_cell.length_c   1.000
_cell.angle_alpha   90.00
_cell.angle_beta   90.00
_cell.angle_gamma   90.00
#
_symmetry.space_group_name_H-M   'P 1'
#
loop_
_entity.id
_entity.type
_entity.pdbx_description
1 polymer ?
#
loop_
_entity_poly.entity_id
_entity_poly.type
_entity_poly.pdbx_seq_one_letter_code
_entity_poly.pdbx_strand_id
1 'polypeptide(L)'
;MAAVRDEVLTEYTSVAKAAKATGFSEFIRDIQTLVSDVIMYLVPVISADFNMAYYPPGPATSIERACSIFQQSSNTPMERIVNLFDLRGEAEYHAEDKPKCFDLSLELLTGPHATIRASDMSRTGGDFIGEISDFQCCKDLVVGAGYSERSMFLQRPFDCDWHRRHCHKRFEGVPLESFRMVDQWCFNDLSQALSLQKVDFFLHFRA
;
A
#
# COMPACT_ATOMS: atom_id res chain seq x y z
N MET A 1 14.52 5.25 -2.94
CA MET A 1 13.58 5.78 -1.92
C MET A 1 14.26 6.56 -0.81
N ALA A 2 15.36 6.09 -0.18
CA ALA A 2 16.07 6.88 0.84
C ALA A 2 16.45 8.29 0.37
N ALA A 3 17.02 8.39 -0.84
CA ALA A 3 17.35 9.68 -1.45
C ALA A 3 16.14 10.62 -1.56
N VAL A 4 14.96 10.12 -1.96
CA VAL A 4 13.74 10.93 -2.09
C VAL A 4 13.23 11.38 -0.72
N ARG A 5 13.24 10.49 0.28
CA ARG A 5 12.91 10.85 1.66
C ARG A 5 13.81 11.97 2.16
N ASP A 6 15.12 11.80 1.99
CA ASP A 6 16.10 12.73 2.53
C ASP A 6 15.97 14.09 1.84
N GLU A 7 15.87 14.10 0.50
CA GLU A 7 15.61 15.32 -0.29
C GLU A 7 14.33 16.04 0.16
N VAL A 8 13.22 15.32 0.36
CA VAL A 8 11.96 15.91 0.82
C VAL A 8 12.10 16.53 2.22
N LEU A 9 12.85 15.88 3.13
CA LEU A 9 13.05 16.36 4.49
C LEU A 9 14.03 17.54 4.59
N THR A 10 15.02 17.62 3.69
CA THR A 10 16.07 18.65 3.76
C THR A 10 15.79 19.86 2.88
N GLU A 11 15.30 19.65 1.67
CA GLU A 11 15.20 20.72 0.65
C GLU A 11 13.88 21.49 0.73
N TYR A 12 12.83 20.91 1.33
CA TYR A 12 11.51 21.51 1.34
C TYR A 12 11.10 21.96 2.75
N THR A 13 10.74 23.24 2.86
CA THR A 13 10.21 23.85 4.09
C THR A 13 8.68 24.01 4.06
N SER A 14 8.05 23.67 2.93
CA SER A 14 6.61 23.80 2.69
C SER A 14 6.06 22.49 2.15
N VAL A 15 5.04 21.94 2.83
CA VAL A 15 4.37 20.73 2.38
C VAL A 15 3.76 20.89 0.98
N ALA A 16 3.20 22.05 0.64
CA ALA A 16 2.63 22.29 -0.68
C ALA A 16 3.68 22.19 -1.80
N LYS A 17 4.89 22.71 -1.56
CA LYS A 17 6.01 22.60 -2.52
C LYS A 17 6.50 21.15 -2.64
N ALA A 18 6.64 20.47 -1.50
CA ALA A 18 7.07 19.07 -1.46
C ALA A 18 6.06 18.16 -2.17
N ALA A 19 4.77 18.29 -1.83
CA ALA A 19 3.67 17.54 -2.45
C ALA A 19 3.68 17.72 -3.97
N LYS A 20 3.74 18.97 -4.45
CA LYS A 20 3.81 19.26 -5.88
C LYS A 20 5.04 18.63 -6.55
N ALA A 21 6.21 18.66 -5.92
CA ALA A 21 7.43 18.06 -6.46
C ALA A 21 7.33 16.53 -6.56
N THR A 22 6.61 15.90 -5.63
CA THR A 22 6.33 14.45 -5.63
C THR A 22 5.12 14.04 -6.48
N GLY A 23 4.47 14.97 -7.19
CA GLY A 23 3.32 14.68 -8.05
C GLY A 23 1.96 14.70 -7.34
N PHE A 24 1.86 15.20 -6.11
CA PHE A 24 0.64 15.21 -5.29
C PHE A 24 0.01 16.60 -5.19
N SER A 25 -1.30 16.62 -4.92
CA SER A 25 -2.09 17.81 -4.62
C SER A 25 -2.25 18.06 -3.11
N GLU A 26 -3.05 19.05 -2.73
CA GLU A 26 -3.14 19.70 -1.41
C GLU A 26 -3.66 18.83 -0.24
N PHE A 27 -3.92 17.53 -0.44
CA PHE A 27 -4.45 16.66 0.62
C PHE A 27 -3.44 16.38 1.76
N ILE A 28 -2.15 16.55 1.49
CA ILE A 28 -1.09 16.22 2.44
C ILE A 28 -0.79 17.45 3.32
N ARG A 29 -1.00 17.29 4.63
CA ARG A 29 -0.99 18.42 5.58
C ARG A 29 0.38 18.76 6.14
N ASP A 30 1.31 17.81 6.12
CA ASP A 30 2.66 17.98 6.64
C ASP A 30 3.66 17.08 5.90
N ILE A 31 4.95 17.45 6.00
CA ILE A 31 6.05 16.76 5.32
C ILE A 31 6.24 15.34 5.86
N GLN A 32 6.00 15.13 7.16
CA GLN A 32 6.13 13.82 7.79
C GLN A 32 5.11 12.83 7.21
N THR A 33 3.86 13.26 6.98
CA THR A 33 2.82 12.47 6.33
C THR A 33 3.18 12.20 4.86
N LEU A 34 3.72 13.18 4.12
CA LEU A 34 4.22 12.97 2.75
C LEU A 34 5.31 11.89 2.72
N VAL A 35 6.26 11.93 3.65
CA VAL A 35 7.35 10.97 3.70
C VAL A 35 6.86 9.59 4.15
N SER A 36 6.18 9.55 5.29
CA SER A 36 5.77 8.30 5.93
C SER A 36 4.70 7.60 5.11
N ASP A 37 3.63 8.28 4.75
CA ASP A 37 2.44 7.58 4.26
C ASP A 37 2.41 7.56 2.73
N VAL A 38 3.01 8.55 2.06
CA VAL A 38 3.09 8.55 0.60
C VAL A 38 4.36 7.85 0.10
N ILE A 39 5.54 8.35 0.46
CA ILE A 39 6.79 7.78 -0.09
C ILE A 39 7.06 6.38 0.47
N MET A 40 6.95 6.19 1.79
CA MET A 40 7.32 4.92 2.43
C MET A 40 6.20 3.87 2.39
N TYR A 41 4.94 4.24 2.22
CA TYR A 41 3.82 3.30 2.19
C TYR A 41 3.21 3.14 0.80
N LEU A 42 2.81 4.21 0.10
CA LEU A 42 2.14 4.04 -1.21
C LEU A 42 3.04 3.42 -2.27
N VAL A 43 4.33 3.77 -2.31
CA VAL A 43 5.26 3.19 -3.31
C VAL A 43 5.30 1.66 -3.25
N PRO A 44 5.54 1.02 -2.09
CA PRO A 44 5.47 -0.43 -2.02
C PRO A 44 4.06 -1.01 -2.21
N VAL A 45 3.00 -0.34 -1.77
CA VAL A 45 1.61 -0.80 -1.99
C VAL A 45 1.28 -0.86 -3.50
N ILE A 46 1.61 0.19 -4.25
CA ILE A 46 1.46 0.21 -5.72
C ILE A 46 2.30 -0.89 -6.37
N SER A 47 3.51 -1.10 -5.87
CA SER A 47 4.41 -2.14 -6.40
C SER A 47 3.86 -3.54 -6.14
N ALA A 48 3.29 -3.78 -4.96
CA ALA A 48 2.63 -5.02 -4.60
C ALA A 48 1.42 -5.26 -5.51
N ASP A 49 0.63 -4.22 -5.76
CA ASP A 49 -0.53 -4.29 -6.65
C ASP A 49 -0.17 -4.71 -8.06
N PHE A 50 0.80 -4.03 -8.67
CA PHE A 50 1.27 -4.36 -10.01
C PHE A 50 1.81 -5.78 -10.11
N ASN A 51 2.45 -6.28 -9.05
CA ASN A 51 2.94 -7.64 -8.97
C ASN A 51 1.80 -8.68 -8.82
N MET A 52 0.75 -8.35 -8.07
CA MET A 52 -0.40 -9.26 -7.87
C MET A 52 -1.34 -9.31 -9.09
N ALA A 53 -1.42 -8.22 -9.86
CA ALA A 53 -2.35 -8.12 -10.98
C ALA A 53 -2.03 -9.08 -12.14
N TYR A 54 -0.76 -9.44 -12.34
CA TYR A 54 -0.33 -10.22 -13.51
C TYR A 54 0.75 -11.25 -13.16
N TYR A 55 0.42 -12.54 -13.28
CA TYR A 55 1.42 -13.60 -13.20
C TYR A 55 1.28 -14.63 -14.34
N PRO A 56 2.36 -14.89 -15.12
CA PRO A 56 3.65 -14.20 -15.08
C PRO A 56 3.56 -12.77 -15.64
N PRO A 57 4.45 -11.86 -15.20
CA PRO A 57 4.52 -10.53 -15.79
C PRO A 57 5.02 -10.61 -17.24
N GLY A 58 4.46 -9.76 -18.09
CA GLY A 58 4.83 -9.63 -19.50
C GLY A 58 5.26 -8.20 -19.86
N PRO A 59 5.78 -7.98 -21.07
CA PRO A 59 6.31 -6.67 -21.49
C PRO A 59 5.30 -5.51 -21.45
N ALA A 60 4.00 -5.81 -21.50
CA ALA A 60 2.94 -4.81 -21.45
C ALA A 60 2.37 -4.60 -20.03
N THR A 61 2.86 -5.32 -19.02
CA THR A 61 2.31 -5.26 -17.66
C THR A 61 2.85 -4.06 -16.89
N SER A 62 2.04 -3.52 -15.98
CA SER A 62 2.43 -2.37 -15.16
C SER A 62 3.68 -2.64 -14.32
N ILE A 63 3.90 -3.88 -13.86
CA ILE A 63 5.11 -4.22 -13.09
C ILE A 63 6.37 -4.18 -13.94
N GLU A 64 6.33 -4.59 -15.21
CA GLU A 64 7.48 -4.47 -16.11
C GLU A 64 7.79 -2.99 -16.39
N ARG A 65 6.75 -2.20 -16.68
CA ARG A 65 6.88 -0.76 -16.91
C ARG A 65 7.42 -0.04 -15.68
N ALA A 66 6.99 -0.43 -14.47
CA ALA A 66 7.53 0.09 -13.22
C ALA A 66 9.01 -0.25 -13.06
N CYS A 67 9.44 -1.48 -13.36
CA CYS A 67 10.85 -1.85 -13.37
C CYS A 67 11.66 -0.97 -14.35
N SER A 68 11.14 -0.76 -15.56
CA SER A 68 11.77 0.12 -16.56
C SER A 68 11.94 1.56 -16.04
N ILE A 69 10.95 2.13 -15.36
CA ILE A 69 11.05 3.46 -14.73
C ILE A 69 12.22 3.51 -13.74
N PHE A 70 12.37 2.49 -12.88
CA PHE A 70 13.43 2.48 -11.86
C PHE A 70 14.82 2.18 -12.42
N GLN A 71 14.91 1.54 -13.59
CA GLN A 71 16.17 1.22 -14.28
C GLN A 71 16.69 2.37 -15.15
N GLN A 72 15.86 3.36 -15.49
CA GLN A 72 16.27 4.53 -16.29
C GLN A 72 17.27 5.42 -15.53
N SER A 73 18.54 5.34 -15.92
CA SER A 73 19.64 6.11 -15.31
C SER A 73 19.54 7.61 -15.53
N SER A 74 18.81 8.06 -16.56
CA SER A 74 18.58 9.47 -16.86
C SER A 74 17.68 10.16 -15.84
N ASN A 75 16.80 9.41 -15.16
CA ASN A 75 15.85 9.97 -14.20
C ASN A 75 16.50 10.07 -12.82
N THR A 76 16.31 11.22 -12.17
CA THR A 76 16.56 11.42 -10.75
C THR A 76 15.68 10.49 -9.90
N PRO A 77 16.06 10.21 -8.63
CA PRO A 77 15.21 9.43 -7.74
C PRO A 77 13.79 9.98 -7.58
N MET A 78 13.62 11.31 -7.56
CA MET A 78 12.32 11.95 -7.48
C MET A 78 11.48 11.70 -8.74
N GLU A 79 12.06 11.90 -9.92
CA GLU A 79 11.38 11.65 -11.20
C GLU A 79 10.93 10.19 -11.34
N ARG A 80 11.70 9.23 -10.82
CA ARG A 80 11.28 7.81 -10.82
C ARG A 80 10.04 7.57 -9.96
N ILE A 81 9.93 8.26 -8.82
CA ILE A 81 8.74 8.17 -7.95
C ILE A 81 7.53 8.84 -8.62
N VAL A 82 7.70 10.02 -9.21
CA VAL A 82 6.64 10.70 -9.96
C VAL A 82 6.15 9.83 -11.12
N ASN A 83 7.07 9.27 -11.90
CA ASN A 83 6.74 8.40 -13.03
C ASN A 83 6.01 7.11 -12.58
N LEU A 84 6.32 6.58 -11.39
CA LEU A 84 5.57 5.45 -10.82
C LEU A 84 4.12 5.84 -10.51
N PHE A 85 3.90 7.02 -9.91
CA PHE A 85 2.56 7.52 -9.62
C PHE A 85 1.78 7.83 -10.90
N ASP A 86 2.44 8.36 -11.93
CA ASP A 86 1.84 8.56 -13.25
C ASP A 86 1.42 7.24 -13.89
N LEU A 87 2.26 6.19 -13.79
CA LEU A 87 1.93 4.84 -14.25
C LEU A 87 0.74 4.24 -13.50
N ARG A 88 0.64 4.47 -12.18
CA ARG A 88 -0.51 4.05 -11.38
C ARG A 88 -1.79 4.75 -11.84
N GLY A 89 -1.73 6.06 -12.12
CA GLY A 89 -2.84 6.79 -12.70
C GLY A 89 -3.27 6.24 -14.07
N GLU A 90 -2.33 5.89 -14.94
CA GLU A 90 -2.63 5.28 -16.25
C GLU A 90 -3.24 3.88 -16.17
N ALA A 91 -2.94 3.13 -15.10
CA ALA A 91 -3.51 1.81 -14.90
C ALA A 91 -4.98 1.86 -14.47
N GLU A 92 -5.40 2.96 -13.84
CA GLU A 92 -6.76 3.13 -13.29
C GLU A 92 -7.64 4.03 -14.18
N TYR A 93 -7.07 5.07 -14.79
CA TYR A 93 -7.78 5.99 -15.68
C TYR A 93 -7.47 5.72 -17.15
N HIS A 94 -8.44 6.00 -18.02
CA HIS A 94 -8.14 6.18 -19.44
C HIS A 94 -7.24 7.42 -19.63
N ALA A 95 -6.39 7.41 -20.66
CA ALA A 95 -5.38 8.45 -20.87
C ALA A 95 -5.97 9.88 -20.94
N GLU A 96 -7.23 10.00 -21.36
CA GLU A 96 -7.95 11.26 -21.53
C GLU A 96 -8.51 11.83 -20.22
N ASP A 97 -8.71 10.96 -19.23
CA ASP A 97 -9.30 11.29 -17.92
C ASP A 97 -8.25 11.41 -16.80
N LYS A 98 -6.97 11.12 -17.11
CA LYS A 98 -5.89 11.12 -16.12
C LYS A 98 -5.68 12.54 -15.55
N PRO A 99 -5.78 12.74 -14.23
CA PRO A 99 -5.50 14.03 -13.64
C PRO A 99 -4.02 14.39 -13.77
N LYS A 100 -3.72 15.70 -13.71
CA LYS A 100 -2.33 16.23 -13.80
C LYS A 100 -1.46 15.87 -12.59
N CYS A 101 -2.08 15.51 -11.48
CA CYS A 101 -1.42 15.09 -10.26
C CYS A 101 -1.98 13.72 -9.88
N PHE A 102 -1.21 12.96 -9.10
CA PHE A 102 -1.66 11.68 -8.59
C PHE A 102 -2.97 11.84 -7.82
N ASP A 103 -3.98 11.06 -8.19
CA ASP A 103 -5.24 11.04 -7.49
C ASP A 103 -5.13 10.16 -6.25
N LEU A 104 -4.97 10.81 -5.10
CA LEU A 104 -4.94 10.13 -3.81
C LEU A 104 -6.24 9.39 -3.49
N SER A 105 -7.38 9.71 -4.13
CA SER A 105 -8.64 8.99 -3.90
C SER A 105 -8.56 7.52 -4.31
N LEU A 106 -7.65 7.15 -5.22
CA LEU A 106 -7.38 5.76 -5.58
C LEU A 106 -6.88 4.92 -4.40
N GLU A 107 -6.26 5.56 -3.41
CA GLU A 107 -5.61 4.90 -2.27
C GLU A 107 -6.19 5.36 -0.92
N LEU A 108 -7.03 6.41 -0.91
CA LEU A 108 -7.63 6.96 0.30
C LEU A 108 -8.92 6.21 0.64
N LEU A 109 -8.98 5.73 1.87
CA LEU A 109 -10.18 5.10 2.43
C LEU A 109 -11.29 6.11 2.67
N THR A 110 -12.54 5.65 2.67
CA THR A 110 -13.69 6.45 3.13
C THR A 110 -13.89 6.39 4.65
N GLY A 111 -14.84 7.21 5.12
CA GLY A 111 -15.31 7.20 6.49
C GLY A 111 -14.58 8.17 7.43
N PRO A 112 -15.03 8.25 8.69
CA PRO A 112 -14.42 9.11 9.69
C PRO A 112 -12.97 8.68 9.96
N HIS A 113 -12.09 9.67 10.14
CA HIS A 113 -10.67 9.45 10.45
C HIS A 113 -9.88 8.61 9.43
N ALA A 114 -10.33 8.56 8.16
CA ALA A 114 -9.58 7.92 7.10
C ALA A 114 -8.13 8.43 7.01
N THR A 115 -7.22 7.50 6.74
CA THR A 115 -5.80 7.75 6.56
C THR A 115 -5.34 7.13 5.24
N ILE A 116 -4.25 7.65 4.68
CA ILE A 116 -3.63 7.08 3.47
C ILE A 116 -3.14 5.66 3.77
N ARG A 117 -2.53 5.47 4.96
CA ARG A 117 -2.09 4.16 5.41
C ARG A 117 -3.26 3.36 5.99
N ALA A 118 -3.41 2.13 5.52
CA ALA A 118 -4.37 1.16 6.03
C ALA A 118 -3.70 0.07 6.89
N SER A 119 -4.52 -0.74 7.56
CA SER A 119 -4.06 -1.87 8.39
C SER A 119 -3.35 -2.95 7.58
N ASP A 120 -3.81 -3.25 6.37
CA ASP A 120 -3.11 -4.10 5.41
C ASP A 120 -2.04 -3.29 4.65
N MET A 121 -0.76 -3.59 4.93
CA MET A 121 0.36 -2.95 4.24
C MET A 121 0.62 -3.47 2.83
N SER A 122 -0.10 -4.49 2.37
CA SER A 122 0.04 -5.06 1.03
C SER A 122 -0.89 -4.42 0.00
N ARG A 123 -2.05 -3.91 0.42
CA ARG A 123 -2.99 -2.98 -0.27
C ARG A 123 -4.41 -3.20 0.27
N THR A 124 -5.16 -2.14 0.53
CA THR A 124 -6.61 -2.23 0.78
C THR A 124 -7.45 -1.80 -0.42
N GLY A 125 -6.88 -1.02 -1.33
CA GLY A 125 -7.64 -0.23 -2.31
C GLY A 125 -8.19 1.05 -1.68
N GLY A 126 -8.80 1.90 -2.50
CA GLY A 126 -9.48 3.12 -2.07
C GLY A 126 -10.98 2.95 -1.87
N ASP A 127 -11.63 4.05 -1.52
CA ASP A 127 -13.08 4.18 -1.39
C ASP A 127 -13.71 3.18 -0.39
N PHE A 128 -15.02 2.95 -0.51
CA PHE A 128 -15.79 2.05 0.34
C PHE A 128 -15.30 0.60 0.34
N ILE A 129 -14.80 0.11 -0.79
CA ILE A 129 -14.24 -1.26 -0.86
C ILE A 129 -12.97 -1.36 -0.03
N GLY A 130 -12.09 -0.35 -0.11
CA GLY A 130 -10.92 -0.25 0.75
C GLY A 130 -11.29 -0.15 2.23
N GLU A 131 -12.35 0.61 2.56
CA GLU A 131 -12.83 0.73 3.94
C GLU A 131 -13.30 -0.62 4.52
N ILE A 132 -14.01 -1.43 3.73
CA ILE A 132 -14.42 -2.78 4.15
C ILE A 132 -13.18 -3.67 4.39
N SER A 133 -12.20 -3.62 3.49
CA SER A 133 -10.96 -4.39 3.64
C SER A 133 -10.19 -3.97 4.91
N ASP A 134 -10.04 -2.67 5.14
CA ASP A 134 -9.40 -2.11 6.34
C ASP A 134 -10.16 -2.50 7.62
N PHE A 135 -11.51 -2.50 7.57
CA PHE A 135 -12.34 -2.94 8.69
C PHE A 135 -12.12 -4.42 9.02
N GLN A 136 -12.12 -5.30 8.00
CA GLN A 136 -11.87 -6.73 8.18
C GLN A 136 -10.49 -6.97 8.78
N CYS A 137 -9.48 -6.23 8.31
CA CYS A 137 -8.12 -6.36 8.82
C CYS A 137 -7.97 -5.84 10.25
N CYS A 138 -8.70 -4.78 10.60
CA CYS A 138 -8.77 -4.28 11.96
C CYS A 138 -9.52 -5.19 12.92
N LYS A 139 -10.54 -5.90 12.43
CA LYS A 139 -11.40 -6.71 13.30
C LYS A 139 -10.86 -8.12 13.49
N ASP A 140 -10.59 -8.83 12.39
CA ASP A 140 -10.45 -10.30 12.38
C ASP A 140 -9.22 -10.79 11.61
N LEU A 141 -8.78 -10.09 10.57
CA LEU A 141 -7.75 -10.52 9.63
C LEU A 141 -6.49 -9.67 9.76
N VAL A 142 -5.71 -9.86 10.82
CA VAL A 142 -4.48 -9.07 10.97
C VAL A 142 -3.43 -9.52 9.96
N VAL A 143 -3.22 -8.70 8.93
CA VAL A 143 -2.16 -8.89 7.95
C VAL A 143 -0.85 -8.34 8.51
N GLY A 144 -0.04 -9.22 9.10
CA GLY A 144 1.28 -8.91 9.68
C GLY A 144 2.37 -8.58 8.66
N ALA A 145 2.05 -7.81 7.61
CA ALA A 145 2.98 -7.45 6.55
C ALA A 145 3.76 -6.17 6.89
N GLY A 146 5.03 -6.13 6.50
CA GLY A 146 5.90 -4.97 6.65
C GLY A 146 7.17 -5.09 5.81
N TYR A 147 7.97 -4.03 5.81
CA TYR A 147 9.20 -3.94 5.02
C TYR A 147 10.42 -4.07 5.92
N SER A 148 11.41 -4.84 5.46
CA SER A 148 12.68 -5.07 6.17
C SER A 148 13.87 -4.79 5.25
N GLU A 149 15.08 -4.95 5.78
CA GLU A 149 16.34 -4.86 5.03
C GLU A 149 16.43 -5.82 3.84
N ARG A 150 15.62 -6.89 3.84
CA ARG A 150 15.56 -7.86 2.75
C ARG A 150 14.68 -7.39 1.58
N SER A 151 13.92 -6.32 1.75
CA SER A 151 13.11 -5.72 0.69
C SER A 151 13.87 -4.55 0.04
N MET A 152 13.48 -4.19 -1.18
CA MET A 152 13.98 -2.96 -1.82
C MET A 152 13.38 -1.67 -1.23
N PHE A 153 12.47 -1.80 -0.25
CA PHE A 153 11.74 -0.71 0.34
C PHE A 153 12.36 -0.19 1.64
N LEU A 154 12.03 1.04 2.02
CA LEU A 154 12.47 1.58 3.31
C LEU A 154 11.85 0.76 4.42
N GLN A 155 12.66 0.42 5.43
CA GLN A 155 12.21 -0.41 6.54
C GLN A 155 10.98 0.18 7.21
N ARG A 156 9.97 -0.66 7.38
CA ARG A 156 8.75 -0.38 8.11
C ARG A 156 8.19 -1.71 8.61
N PRO A 157 8.73 -2.26 9.70
CA PRO A 157 8.24 -3.52 10.23
C PRO A 157 6.76 -3.38 10.62
N PHE A 158 6.05 -4.50 10.62
CA PHE A 158 4.71 -4.53 11.19
C PHE A 158 4.78 -4.17 12.68
N ASP A 159 3.98 -3.18 13.08
CA ASP A 159 3.92 -2.67 14.45
C ASP A 159 2.50 -2.89 14.97
N CYS A 160 2.36 -3.86 15.88
CA CYS A 160 1.09 -4.22 16.50
C CYS A 160 0.47 -3.05 17.28
N ASP A 161 1.28 -2.18 17.89
CA ASP A 161 0.77 -1.04 18.66
C ASP A 161 0.30 0.08 17.73
N TRP A 162 1.01 0.31 16.62
CA TRP A 162 0.50 1.19 15.56
C TRP A 162 -0.81 0.64 14.99
N HIS A 163 -0.89 -0.65 14.67
CA HIS A 163 -2.09 -1.29 14.13
C HIS A 163 -3.29 -1.12 15.08
N ARG A 164 -3.09 -1.41 16.39
CA ARG A 164 -4.14 -1.23 17.40
C ARG A 164 -4.63 0.22 17.47
N ARG A 165 -3.71 1.20 17.44
CA ARG A 165 -4.06 2.64 17.45
C ARG A 165 -4.80 3.06 16.18
N HIS A 166 -4.34 2.61 15.01
CA HIS A 166 -5.00 2.84 13.72
C HIS A 166 -6.45 2.36 13.77
N CYS A 167 -6.64 1.10 14.16
CA CYS A 167 -7.96 0.48 14.19
C CYS A 167 -8.91 1.09 15.20
N HIS A 168 -8.45 1.42 16.42
CA HIS A 168 -9.30 2.13 17.39
C HIS A 168 -9.70 3.52 16.92
N LYS A 169 -8.82 4.23 16.22
CA LYS A 169 -9.11 5.56 15.69
C LYS A 169 -10.07 5.52 14.50
N ARG A 170 -9.93 4.52 13.62
CA ARG A 170 -10.76 4.35 12.43
C ARG A 170 -12.17 3.85 12.76
N PHE A 171 -12.26 2.90 13.69
CA PHE A 171 -13.50 2.18 13.98
C PHE A 171 -13.82 2.27 15.47
N GLU A 172 -14.13 3.48 15.93
CA GLU A 172 -14.45 3.74 17.34
C GLU A 172 -15.61 2.85 17.83
N GLY A 173 -15.45 2.27 19.01
CA GLY A 173 -16.45 1.37 19.61
C GLY A 173 -16.45 -0.06 19.04
N VAL A 174 -15.63 -0.38 18.03
CA VAL A 174 -15.50 -1.74 17.51
C VAL A 174 -14.45 -2.51 18.32
N PRO A 175 -14.81 -3.65 18.94
CA PRO A 175 -13.83 -4.49 19.60
C PRO A 175 -12.90 -5.14 18.56
N LEU A 176 -11.60 -4.94 18.76
CA LEU A 176 -10.54 -5.56 17.96
C LEU A 176 -10.30 -6.98 18.46
N GLU A 177 -10.46 -7.97 17.58
CA GLU A 177 -10.30 -9.39 17.90
C GLU A 177 -9.18 -9.98 17.03
N SER A 178 -7.98 -9.40 17.15
CA SER A 178 -6.83 -9.63 16.27
C SER A 178 -6.41 -11.10 16.04
N PHE A 179 -6.83 -12.02 16.92
CA PHE A 179 -6.54 -13.44 16.82
C PHE A 179 -7.78 -14.32 16.66
N ARG A 180 -8.96 -13.73 16.41
CA ARG A 180 -10.23 -14.49 16.34
C ARG A 180 -10.19 -15.64 15.36
N MET A 181 -9.58 -15.43 14.19
CA MET A 181 -9.43 -16.47 13.18
C MET A 181 -8.60 -17.67 13.68
N VAL A 182 -7.62 -17.43 14.54
CA VAL A 182 -6.82 -18.49 15.17
C VAL A 182 -7.58 -19.10 16.34
N ASP A 183 -8.03 -18.26 17.27
CA ASP A 183 -8.57 -18.70 18.56
C ASP A 183 -9.95 -19.37 18.45
N GLN A 184 -10.79 -18.92 17.52
CA GLN A 184 -12.16 -19.44 17.37
C GLN A 184 -12.31 -20.38 16.18
N TRP A 185 -11.54 -20.15 15.12
CA TRP A 185 -11.73 -20.86 13.84
C TRP A 185 -10.54 -21.75 13.47
N CYS A 186 -9.47 -21.78 14.27
CA CYS A 186 -8.29 -22.61 14.06
C CYS A 186 -7.67 -22.45 12.66
N PHE A 187 -7.67 -21.25 12.06
CA PHE A 187 -7.14 -21.03 10.70
C PHE A 187 -5.65 -21.35 10.54
N ASN A 188 -4.92 -21.46 11.65
CA ASN A 188 -3.52 -21.91 11.70
C ASN A 188 -3.36 -23.45 11.74
N ASP A 189 -4.45 -24.20 11.96
CA ASP A 189 -4.44 -25.67 12.04
C ASP A 189 -5.66 -26.27 11.31
N LEU A 190 -5.51 -26.47 10.00
CA LEU A 190 -6.54 -27.11 9.17
C LEU A 190 -6.63 -28.63 9.40
N SER A 191 -5.74 -29.24 10.21
CA SER A 191 -5.81 -30.69 10.49
C SER A 191 -7.07 -31.07 11.27
N GLN A 192 -7.65 -30.12 11.99
CA GLN A 192 -8.88 -30.30 12.76
C GLN A 192 -10.15 -30.03 11.95
N ALA A 193 -10.01 -29.53 10.71
CA ALA A 193 -11.14 -29.29 9.80
C ALA A 193 -11.60 -30.60 9.13
N LEU A 194 -12.08 -31.54 9.96
CA LEU A 194 -12.41 -32.93 9.63
C LEU A 194 -13.56 -33.11 8.60
N SER A 195 -14.21 -32.03 8.16
CA SER A 195 -15.31 -32.07 7.18
C SER A 195 -15.00 -31.38 5.85
N LEU A 196 -13.80 -30.80 5.66
CA LEU A 196 -13.43 -30.18 4.40
C LEU A 196 -13.00 -31.27 3.39
N GLN A 197 -13.97 -31.94 2.78
CA GLN A 197 -13.69 -32.79 1.63
C GLN A 197 -13.36 -31.89 0.42
N LYS A 198 -12.07 -31.86 0.05
CA LYS A 198 -11.47 -31.20 -1.13
C LYS A 198 -11.32 -29.68 -0.99
N VAL A 199 -10.23 -29.26 -0.36
CA VAL A 199 -9.68 -27.90 -0.51
C VAL A 199 -8.41 -28.00 -1.34
N ASP A 200 -8.47 -27.51 -2.57
CA ASP A 200 -7.29 -27.46 -3.45
C ASP A 200 -6.55 -26.14 -3.22
N PHE A 201 -5.41 -26.22 -2.53
CA PHE A 201 -4.45 -25.12 -2.50
C PHE A 201 -3.55 -25.23 -3.73
N PHE A 202 -3.73 -24.31 -4.69
CA PHE A 202 -2.90 -24.27 -5.88
C PHE A 202 -1.50 -23.74 -5.54
N LEU A 203 -0.56 -24.66 -5.33
CA LEU A 203 0.86 -24.34 -5.28
C LEU A 203 1.45 -24.51 -6.69
N HIS A 204 1.59 -23.40 -7.41
CA HIS A 204 2.36 -23.40 -8.66
C HIS A 204 3.85 -23.37 -8.33
N PHE A 205 4.47 -24.54 -8.21
CA PHE A 205 5.92 -24.67 -8.18
C PHE A 205 6.45 -24.53 -9.61
N ARG A 206 7.24 -23.47 -9.88
CA ARG A 206 8.13 -23.46 -11.05
C ARG A 206 9.40 -24.25 -10.66
N ALA A 207 9.66 -25.31 -11.40
CA ALA A 207 10.91 -26.08 -11.34
C ALA A 207 12.08 -25.27 -11.91
#